data_AF-X1P829-F1
#
_entry.id   AF-X1P829-F1
#
_cell.length_a   1.000
_cell.length_b   1.000
_cell.length_c   1.000
_cell.angle_alpha   90.00
_cell.angle_beta   90.00
_cell.angle_gamma   90.00
#
_symmetry.space_group_name_H-M   'P 1'
#
loop_
_entity.id
_entity.type
_entity.pdbx_description
1 polymer ?
#
loop_
_entity_poly.entity_id
_entity_poly.type
_entity_poly.pdbx_seq_one_letter_code
_entity_poly.pdbx_strand_id
1 'polypeptide(L)'
;MSETGVSREREYLSTRLGFILVSAGCAIGLGNVWRFPFITGKYGGAAFVVVYLIFLLILGFPIMVMEFSMGRASQLNIAGAMRTLEPKGSKWHIYGYIGILGNVILMM
;
A
#
# COMPACT_ATOMS: atom_id res chain seq x y z
N MET A 1 26.17 -7.36 -33.34
CA MET A 1 24.76 -7.28 -32.87
C MET A 1 24.76 -7.78 -31.42
N SER A 2 25.10 -6.92 -30.47
CA SER A 2 25.22 -7.27 -29.05
C SER A 2 24.32 -6.33 -28.26
N GLU A 3 23.06 -6.72 -28.06
CA GLU A 3 22.18 -6.06 -27.10
C GLU A 3 22.77 -6.31 -25.71
N THR A 4 23.28 -5.23 -25.14
CA THR A 4 23.88 -5.14 -23.82
C THR A 4 22.85 -5.56 -22.77
N GLY A 5 23.19 -6.59 -21.99
CA GLY A 5 22.46 -6.97 -20.80
C GLY A 5 22.48 -5.83 -19.80
N VAL A 6 21.39 -5.05 -19.74
CA VAL A 6 21.14 -4.12 -18.63
C VAL A 6 20.88 -4.98 -17.40
N SER A 7 21.90 -5.14 -16.55
CA SER A 7 21.68 -5.52 -15.16
C SER A 7 20.86 -4.39 -14.52
N ARG A 8 19.53 -4.60 -14.42
CA ARG A 8 18.65 -3.67 -13.70
C ARG A 8 18.96 -3.75 -12.21
N GLU A 9 20.01 -3.07 -11.79
CA GLU A 9 20.27 -2.83 -10.38
C GLU A 9 19.11 -2.03 -9.82
N ARG A 10 18.59 -2.47 -8.68
CA ARG A 10 17.44 -1.83 -8.06
C ARG A 10 17.88 -0.60 -7.31
N GLU A 11 17.24 0.52 -7.62
CA GLU A 11 17.43 1.74 -6.86
C GLU A 11 16.83 1.58 -5.47
N TYR A 12 17.68 1.79 -4.46
CA TYR A 12 17.28 1.89 -3.06
C TYR A 12 17.29 3.35 -2.66
N LEU A 13 16.34 3.73 -1.79
CA LEU A 13 16.37 5.06 -1.20
C LEU A 13 17.58 5.19 -0.26
N SER A 14 18.38 6.24 -0.47
CA SER A 14 19.64 6.47 0.24
C SER A 14 19.45 6.70 1.76
N THR A 15 18.29 7.23 2.17
CA THR A 15 18.04 7.60 3.58
C THR A 15 16.72 7.00 4.10
N ARG A 16 16.77 6.39 5.29
CA ARG A 16 15.59 5.85 6.00
C ARG A 16 14.52 6.92 6.26
N LEU A 17 14.94 8.14 6.63
CA LEU A 17 14.04 9.27 6.79
C LEU A 17 13.34 9.65 5.48
N GLY A 18 14.08 9.64 4.36
CA GLY A 18 13.49 9.87 3.04
C GLY A 18 12.42 8.84 2.71
N PHE A 19 12.65 7.57 3.05
CA PHE A 19 11.67 6.51 2.82
C PHE A 19 10.39 6.73 3.63
N ILE A 20 10.53 7.02 4.93
CA ILE A 20 9.39 7.27 5.82
C ILE A 20 8.59 8.50 5.35
N LEU A 21 9.28 9.59 4.97
CA LEU A 21 8.62 10.82 4.53
C LEU A 21 7.87 10.64 3.21
N VAL A 22 8.46 9.94 2.23
CA VAL A 22 7.79 9.64 0.96
C VAL A 22 6.57 8.75 1.21
N SER A 23 6.71 7.68 1.99
CA SER A 23 5.58 6.81 2.33
C SER A 23 4.47 7.55 3.09
N ALA A 24 4.82 8.41 4.04
CA ALA A 24 3.86 9.23 4.77
C ALA A 24 3.14 10.23 3.85
N GLY A 25 3.86 10.85 2.92
CA GLY A 25 3.28 11.74 1.90
C GLY A 25 2.28 11.03 0.99
N CYS A 26 2.55 9.78 0.62
CA CYS A 26 1.61 8.96 -0.15
C CYS A 26 0.37 8.53 0.64
N ALA A 27 0.49 8.37 1.97
CA ALA A 27 -0.61 7.93 2.83
C ALA A 27 -1.55 9.07 3.24
N ILE A 28 -1.07 10.31 3.30
CA ILE A 28 -1.86 11.48 3.72
C ILE A 28 -2.55 12.10 2.49
N GLY A 29 -3.86 11.88 2.35
CA GLY A 29 -4.68 12.43 1.27
C GLY A 29 -5.69 13.50 1.71
N LEU A 30 -6.28 14.21 0.73
CA LEU A 30 -7.34 15.23 0.94
C LEU A 30 -8.52 14.70 1.77
N GLY A 31 -8.85 13.42 1.62
CA GLY A 31 -9.91 12.77 2.38
C GLY A 31 -9.69 12.83 3.89
N ASN A 32 -8.44 12.74 4.36
CA ASN A 32 -8.14 12.79 5.79
C ASN A 32 -8.26 14.21 6.37
N VAL A 33 -8.11 15.24 5.53
CA VAL A 33 -8.17 16.65 5.97
C VAL A 33 -9.61 17.16 6.01
N TRP A 34 -10.46 16.78 5.06
CA TRP A 34 -11.81 17.35 4.95
C TRP A 34 -12.94 16.38 5.29
N ARG A 35 -12.85 15.11 4.84
CA ARG A 35 -13.92 14.12 5.07
C ARG A 35 -13.90 13.57 6.49
N PHE A 36 -12.72 13.40 7.08
CA PHE A 36 -12.57 12.96 8.46
C PHE A 36 -13.23 13.91 9.49
N PRO A 37 -12.98 15.24 9.50
CA PRO A 37 -13.63 16.13 10.46
C PRO A 37 -15.14 16.24 10.21
N PHE A 38 -15.60 16.18 8.96
CA PHE A 38 -17.03 16.21 8.64
C PHE A 38 -17.78 14.99 9.20
N ILE A 39 -17.23 13.78 8.99
CA ILE A 39 -17.81 12.54 9.52
C ILE A 39 -17.74 12.54 11.05
N THR A 40 -16.61 12.92 11.62
CA THR A 40 -16.42 12.98 13.08
C THR A 40 -17.40 13.96 13.71
N GLY A 41 -17.58 15.15 13.15
CA GLY A 41 -18.57 16.13 13.61
C GLY A 41 -20.01 15.62 13.54
N LYS A 42 -20.37 14.85 12.51
CA LYS A 42 -21.71 14.30 12.33
C LYS A 42 -22.02 13.11 13.25
N TYR A 43 -21.03 12.25 13.51
CA TYR A 43 -21.24 10.96 14.19
C TYR A 43 -20.80 10.95 15.67
N GLY A 44 -20.94 12.07 16.38
CA GLY A 44 -20.71 12.10 17.84
C GLY A 44 -19.30 12.52 18.27
N GLY A 45 -18.56 13.21 17.39
CA GLY A 45 -17.32 13.90 17.73
C GLY A 45 -16.24 12.97 18.28
N ALA A 46 -15.81 13.23 19.52
CA ALA A 46 -14.73 12.51 20.17
C ALA A 46 -15.00 11.00 20.34
N ALA A 47 -16.25 10.58 20.57
CA ALA A 47 -16.58 9.16 20.71
C ALA A 47 -16.31 8.37 19.42
N PHE A 48 -16.59 8.98 18.27
CA PHE A 48 -16.29 8.40 16.97
C PHE A 48 -14.78 8.25 16.74
N VAL A 49 -13.98 9.24 17.17
CA VAL A 49 -12.52 9.19 17.04
C VAL A 49 -11.92 8.02 17.82
N VAL A 50 -12.40 7.78 19.05
CA VAL A 50 -11.92 6.65 19.86
C VAL A 50 -12.21 5.31 19.18
N VAL A 51 -13.44 5.12 18.68
CA VAL A 51 -13.81 3.92 17.94
C VAL A 51 -12.98 3.79 16.66
N TYR A 52 -12.81 4.88 15.91
CA TYR A 52 -11.97 4.93 14.71
C TYR A 52 -10.53 4.48 15.00
N LEU A 53 -9.91 4.97 16.08
CA LEU A 53 -8.55 4.58 16.47
C LEU A 53 -8.45 3.10 16.84
N ILE A 54 -9.45 2.56 17.53
CA ILE A 54 -9.51 1.13 17.87
C ILE A 54 -9.54 0.29 16.58
N PHE A 55 -10.44 0.61 15.64
CA PHE A 55 -10.51 -0.10 14.36
C PHE A 55 -9.26 0.11 13.49
N LEU A 56 -8.65 1.29 13.54
CA LEU A 56 -7.39 1.57 12.86
C LEU A 56 -6.25 0.68 13.38
N LEU A 57 -6.16 0.47 14.69
CA LEU A 57 -5.16 -0.43 15.27
C LEU A 57 -5.48 -1.90 15.02
N ILE A 58 -6.75 -2.31 15.08
CA ILE A 58 -7.12 -3.72 14.90
C ILE A 58 -7.09 -4.15 13.44
N LEU A 59 -7.45 -3.28 12.49
CA LEU A 59 -7.51 -3.62 11.07
C LEU A 59 -6.36 -2.99 10.29
N GLY A 60 -6.12 -1.69 10.47
CA GLY A 60 -5.10 -0.96 9.72
C GLY A 60 -3.69 -1.45 10.01
N PHE A 61 -3.33 -1.63 11.28
CA PHE A 61 -1.99 -2.07 11.67
C PHE A 61 -1.61 -3.46 11.10
N PRO A 62 -2.40 -4.55 11.26
CA PRO A 62 -2.03 -5.84 10.72
C PRO A 62 -2.00 -5.86 9.18
N ILE A 63 -2.91 -5.13 8.52
CA ILE A 63 -2.89 -5.00 7.05
C ILE A 63 -1.59 -4.31 6.60
N MET A 64 -1.17 -3.24 7.27
CA MET A 64 0.10 -2.57 6.96
C MET A 64 1.29 -3.51 7.17
N VAL A 65 1.34 -4.25 8.27
CA VAL A 65 2.41 -5.23 8.52
C VAL A 65 2.44 -6.33 7.47
N MET A 66 1.27 -6.80 7.03
CA MET A 66 1.15 -7.78 5.93
C MET A 66 1.74 -7.22 4.64
N GLU A 67 1.32 -6.01 4.22
CA GLU A 67 1.79 -5.38 2.98
C GLU A 67 3.31 -5.12 3.01
N PHE A 68 3.84 -4.62 4.13
CA PHE A 68 5.28 -4.46 4.30
C PHE A 68 6.03 -5.79 4.24
N SER A 69 5.49 -6.85 4.85
CA SER A 69 6.10 -8.19 4.82
C SER A 69 6.08 -8.78 3.41
N MET A 70 4.97 -8.62 2.69
CA MET A 70 4.82 -9.08 1.30
C MET A 70 5.78 -8.32 0.36
N GLY A 71 5.92 -7.01 0.53
CA GLY A 71 6.87 -6.20 -0.23
C GLY A 71 8.33 -6.55 0.07
N ARG A 72 8.67 -6.88 1.34
CA ARG A 72 10.00 -7.34 1.74
C ARG A 72 10.34 -8.74 1.22
N ALA A 73 9.36 -9.64 1.15
CA ALA A 73 9.55 -11.01 0.69
C ALA A 73 9.63 -11.12 -0.85
N SER A 74 8.70 -10.45 -1.56
CA SER A 74 8.70 -10.49 -3.02
C SER A 74 9.77 -9.59 -3.62
N GLN A 75 9.99 -8.42 -3.00
CA GLN A 75 10.69 -7.30 -3.60
C GLN A 75 10.33 -7.18 -5.10
N LEU A 76 9.05 -7.18 -5.44
CA LEU A 76 8.55 -7.02 -6.80
C LEU A 76 7.29 -6.17 -6.76
N ASN A 77 6.90 -5.58 -7.90
CA ASN A 77 5.63 -4.86 -7.99
C ASN A 77 4.45 -5.82 -7.71
N ILE A 78 3.27 -5.30 -7.36
CA ILE A 78 2.07 -6.06 -6.94
C ILE A 78 1.78 -7.28 -7.84
N ALA A 79 1.82 -7.12 -9.18
CA ALA A 79 1.64 -8.25 -10.11
C ALA A 79 2.80 -9.26 -10.08
N GLY A 80 4.04 -8.81 -9.92
CA GLY A 80 5.22 -9.68 -9.80
C GLY A 80 5.30 -10.38 -8.44
N ALA A 81 4.85 -9.71 -7.38
CA ALA A 81 4.76 -10.27 -6.03
C ALA A 81 3.74 -11.40 -5.96
N MET A 82 2.52 -11.17 -6.48
CA MET A 82 1.47 -12.19 -6.53
C MET A 82 1.85 -13.39 -7.40
N ARG A 83 2.65 -13.19 -8.45
CA ARG A 83 3.14 -14.29 -9.31
C ARG A 83 4.28 -15.09 -8.69
N THR A 84 5.08 -14.48 -7.80
CA THR A 84 6.28 -15.11 -7.20
C THR A 84 5.98 -15.77 -5.86
N LEU A 85 5.05 -15.19 -5.09
CA LEU A 85 4.61 -15.71 -3.78
C LEU A 85 3.45 -16.71 -3.90
N GLU A 86 3.05 -17.08 -5.13
CA GLU A 86 1.95 -18.02 -5.37
C GLU A 86 2.33 -19.45 -4.93
N PRO A 87 1.55 -20.10 -4.03
CA PRO A 87 1.70 -21.52 -3.79
C PRO A 87 1.27 -22.31 -5.04
N LYS A 88 2.01 -23.38 -5.39
CA LYS A 88 1.75 -24.20 -6.59
C LYS A 88 0.29 -24.68 -6.61
N GLY A 89 -0.54 -24.07 -7.46
CA GLY A 89 -1.94 -24.47 -7.71
C GLY A 89 -3.02 -23.43 -7.42
N SER A 90 -2.71 -22.20 -6.99
CA SER A 90 -3.74 -21.20 -6.63
C SER A 90 -3.68 -19.94 -7.48
N LYS A 91 -4.76 -19.55 -8.18
CA LYS A 91 -4.83 -18.43 -9.14
C LYS A 91 -4.79 -17.01 -8.50
N TRP A 92 -3.87 -16.76 -7.56
CA TRP A 92 -3.79 -15.48 -6.83
C TRP A 92 -3.30 -14.32 -7.69
N HIS A 93 -2.69 -14.62 -8.85
CA HIS A 93 -2.32 -13.63 -9.86
C HIS A 93 -3.48 -12.71 -10.28
N ILE A 94 -4.74 -13.16 -10.21
CA ILE A 94 -5.93 -12.38 -10.59
C ILE A 94 -6.10 -11.15 -9.70
N TYR A 95 -5.87 -11.29 -8.38
CA TYR A 95 -5.97 -10.18 -7.43
C TYR A 95 -4.91 -9.10 -7.70
N GLY A 96 -3.72 -9.49 -8.15
CA GLY A 96 -2.66 -8.55 -8.54
C GLY A 96 -3.06 -7.69 -9.75
N TYR A 97 -3.72 -8.27 -10.75
CA TYR A 97 -4.22 -7.52 -11.92
C TYR A 97 -5.41 -6.61 -11.57
N ILE A 98 -6.30 -7.06 -10.69
CA ILE A 98 -7.41 -6.23 -10.18
C ILE A 98 -6.86 -5.01 -9.43
N GLY A 99 -5.82 -5.19 -8.61
CA GLY A 99 -5.18 -4.08 -7.89
C GLY A 99 -4.58 -3.03 -8.82
N ILE A 100 -3.92 -3.45 -9.91
CA ILE A 100 -3.38 -2.53 -10.92
C ILE A 100 -4.52 -1.79 -11.63
N LEU A 101 -5.57 -2.49 -12.02
CA LEU A 101 -6.74 -1.89 -12.66
C LEU A 101 -7.39 -0.84 -11.75
N GLY A 102 -7.54 -1.14 -10.45
CA GLY A 102 -8.06 -0.21 -9.46
C GLY A 102 -7.23 1.08 -9.36
N ASN A 103 -5.90 0.96 -9.36
CA ASN A 103 -5.00 2.12 -9.35
C ASN A 103 -5.12 2.97 -10.62
N VAL A 104 -5.28 2.34 -11.79
CA VAL A 104 -5.48 3.07 -13.05
C VAL A 104 -6.81 3.81 -13.05
N ILE A 105 -7.89 3.17 -12.59
CA ILE A 105 -9.22 3.80 -12.50
C ILE A 105 -9.19 5.00 -11.55
N LEU A 106 -8.47 4.89 -10.43
CA LEU A 106 -8.36 5.99 -9.46
C LEU A 106 -7.59 7.21 -10.03
N MET A 107 -6.73 6.97 -11.01
CA MET A 107 -5.88 7.99 -11.63
C MET A 107 -6.54 8.68 -12.84
N MET A 108 -7.63 8.10 -13.39
CA MET A 108 -8.46 8.71 -14.45
C MET A 108 -9.52 9.63 -13.86
#